data_AF-A0A4P5VE09-F1
#
_entry.id   AF-A0A4P5VE09-F1
#
_cell.length_a   1.000
_cell.length_b   1.000
_cell.length_c   1.000
_cell.angle_alpha   90.00
_cell.angle_beta   90.00
_cell.angle_gamma   90.00
#
_symmetry.space_group_name_H-M   'P 1'
#
loop_
_entity.id
_entity.type
_entity.pdbx_description
1 polymer ?
#
loop_
_entity_poly.entity_id
_entity_poly.type
_entity_poly.pdbx_seq_one_letter_code
_entity_poly.pdbx_strand_id
1 'polypeptide(L)' 'MTPDTPDKPYLYEPVERFGEGLTSQRPWNKGALAAVELLNGRVAMLGFLAALIGEAVSGKGIVGQLGAMVRLLLG' A
#
# COMPACT_ATOMS: atom_id res chain seq x y z
N MET A 1 -1.20 -56.88 5.54
CA MET A 1 -0.63 -56.04 6.60
C MET A 1 0.63 -55.40 6.04
N THR A 2 0.51 -54.19 5.51
CA THR A 2 1.64 -53.41 5.01
C THR A 2 2.31 -52.71 6.20
N PRO A 3 3.65 -52.74 6.31
CA PRO A 3 4.33 -52.01 7.38
C PRO A 3 4.08 -50.51 7.17
N ASP A 4 3.71 -49.80 8.24
CA ASP A 4 3.64 -48.35 8.18
C ASP A 4 5.02 -47.79 7.81
N THR A 5 5.01 -46.75 7.00
CA THR A 5 6.22 -45.97 6.74
C THR A 5 6.36 -45.01 7.90
N PRO A 6 7.54 -44.87 8.53
CA PRO A 6 7.68 -44.04 9.71
C PRO A 6 7.28 -42.60 9.40
N ASP A 7 6.38 -42.06 10.23
CA ASP A 7 5.91 -40.70 10.19
C ASP A 7 7.10 -39.73 10.10
N LYS A 8 7.08 -38.88 9.08
CA LYS A 8 8.09 -37.82 8.91
C LYS A 8 8.05 -36.94 10.17
N PRO A 9 9.18 -36.71 10.87
CA PRO A 9 9.18 -35.86 12.05
C PRO A 9 8.73 -34.46 11.65
N TYR A 10 7.59 -34.02 12.20
CA TYR A 10 7.11 -32.65 12.03
C TYR A 10 8.14 -31.70 12.65
N LEU A 11 8.85 -30.95 11.81
CA LEU A 11 9.74 -29.88 12.25
C LEU A 11 8.87 -28.68 12.64
N TYR A 12 8.66 -28.49 13.93
CA TYR A 12 7.99 -27.29 14.44
C TYR A 12 8.90 -26.08 14.21
N GLU A 13 8.43 -25.12 13.40
CA GLU A 13 9.05 -23.80 13.35
C GLU A 13 8.78 -23.06 14.67
N PRO A 14 9.75 -22.32 15.21
CA PRO A 14 9.52 -21.49 16.40
C PRO A 14 8.32 -20.58 16.21
N VAL A 15 7.44 -20.49 17.22
CA VAL A 15 6.25 -19.62 17.18
C VAL A 15 6.71 -18.19 16.98
N GLU A 16 6.52 -17.65 15.78
CA GLU A 16 6.89 -16.27 15.46
C GLU A 16 6.09 -15.31 16.32
N ARG A 17 6.75 -14.26 16.79
CA ARG A 17 6.06 -13.19 17.51
C ARG A 17 5.14 -12.47 16.51
N PHE A 18 3.88 -12.26 16.89
CA PHE A 18 2.89 -11.60 16.03
C PHE A 18 3.46 -10.29 15.43
N GLY A 19 3.49 -10.22 14.10
CA GLY A 19 4.04 -9.09 13.35
C GLY A 19 5.48 -9.27 12.84
N GLU A 20 6.24 -10.26 13.31
CA GLU A 20 7.59 -10.54 12.77
C GLU A 20 7.54 -10.97 11.31
N GLY A 21 6.55 -11.76 10.91
CA GLY A 21 6.32 -12.12 9.52
C GLY A 21 6.05 -10.94 8.59
N LEU A 22 5.68 -9.76 9.11
CA LEU A 22 5.41 -8.55 8.32
C LEU A 22 6.51 -7.48 8.44
N THR A 23 7.31 -7.53 9.51
CA THR A 23 8.32 -6.50 9.85
C THR A 23 9.76 -7.00 9.78
N SER A 24 9.98 -8.31 9.65
CA SER A 24 11.32 -8.90 9.48
C SER A 24 11.86 -8.68 8.06
N GLN A 25 13.18 -8.52 7.94
CA GLN A 25 13.87 -8.31 6.65
C GLN A 25 14.01 -9.60 5.79
N ARG A 26 13.15 -10.58 6.01
CA ARG A 26 13.18 -11.84 5.27
C ARG A 26 12.91 -11.57 3.77
N PRO A 27 13.50 -12.34 2.84
CA PRO A 27 13.48 -12.00 1.42
C PRO A 27 12.07 -11.90 0.83
N TRP A 28 11.10 -12.67 1.33
CA TRP A 28 9.70 -12.59 0.90
C TRP A 28 8.97 -11.31 1.37
N ASN A 29 9.41 -10.69 2.47
CA ASN A 29 8.85 -9.42 2.96
C ASN A 29 9.32 -8.22 2.14
N LYS A 30 10.56 -8.27 1.61
CA LYS A 30 11.08 -7.23 0.72
C LYS A 30 10.30 -7.16 -0.60
N GLY A 31 9.87 -8.31 -1.13
CA GLY A 31 9.03 -8.36 -2.33
C GLY A 31 7.66 -7.71 -2.10
N ALA A 32 7.03 -7.97 -0.97
CA ALA A 32 5.76 -7.34 -0.60
C ALA A 32 5.90 -5.81 -0.42
N LEU A 33 6.97 -5.36 0.26
CA LEU A 33 7.25 -3.93 0.42
C LEU A 33 7.47 -3.23 -0.93
N ALA A 34 8.28 -3.82 -1.81
CA ALA A 34 8.55 -3.26 -3.14
C ALA A 34 7.27 -3.15 -3.99
N ALA A 35 6.37 -4.13 -3.90
CA ALA A 35 5.08 -4.07 -4.59
C ALA A 35 4.21 -2.92 -4.07
N VAL A 36 4.16 -2.72 -2.75
CA VAL A 36 3.40 -1.61 -2.12
C VAL A 36 3.99 -0.26 -2.50
N GLU A 37 5.32 -0.12 -2.48
CA GLU A 37 6.01 1.13 -2.87
C GLU A 37 5.72 1.50 -4.33
N LEU A 38 5.81 0.53 -5.24
CA LEU A 38 5.50 0.74 -6.66
C LEU A 38 4.02 1.10 -6.88
N LEU A 39 3.11 0.43 -6.16
CA LEU A 39 1.68 0.74 -6.25
C LEU A 39 1.39 2.15 -5.76
N ASN A 40 1.89 2.51 -4.57
CA ASN A 40 1.72 3.85 -4.00
C ASN A 40 2.30 4.93 -4.90
N GLY A 41 3.50 4.71 -5.45
CA GLY A 41 4.14 5.63 -6.39
C GLY A 41 3.31 5.86 -7.65
N ARG A 42 2.77 4.79 -8.26
CA ARG A 42 1.92 4.89 -9.46
C ARG A 42 0.62 5.62 -9.19
N VAL A 43 -0.05 5.30 -8.09
CA VAL A 43 -1.30 5.98 -7.68
C VAL A 43 -1.04 7.47 -7.43
N ALA A 44 0.08 7.82 -6.79
CA ALA A 44 0.47 9.21 -6.57
C ALA A 44 0.71 9.96 -7.89
N MET A 45 1.42 9.36 -8.85
CA MET A 45 1.64 9.95 -10.18
C MET A 45 0.32 10.20 -10.93
N LEU A 46 -0.61 9.24 -10.89
CA LEU A 46 -1.93 9.38 -11.50
C LEU A 46 -2.75 10.48 -10.81
N GLY A 47 -2.73 10.54 -9.48
CA GLY A 47 -3.42 11.59 -8.72
C GLY A 47 -2.90 12.99 -9.04
N PHE A 48 -1.57 13.15 -9.15
CA PHE A 48 -0.95 14.40 -9.55
C PHE A 48 -1.32 14.81 -10.99
N LEU A 49 -1.25 13.87 -11.94
CA LEU A 49 -1.67 14.13 -13.32
C LEU A 49 -3.15 14.51 -13.42
N ALA A 50 -4.02 13.81 -12.69
CA ALA A 50 -5.44 14.11 -12.62
C ALA A 50 -5.70 15.51 -12.04
N ALA A 51 -4.93 15.93 -11.03
CA ALA A 51 -4.99 17.29 -10.48
C ALA A 51 -4.60 18.34 -11.53
N LEU A 52 -3.50 18.15 -12.26
CA LEU A 52 -3.09 19.06 -13.35
C LEU A 52 -4.17 19.18 -14.44
N ILE A 53 -4.76 18.06 -14.86
CA ILE A 53 -5.86 18.05 -15.84
C ILE A 53 -7.08 18.78 -15.27
N GLY A 54 -7.43 18.52 -14.01
CA GLY A 54 -8.54 19.19 -13.32
C GLY A 54 -8.36 20.71 -13.24
N GLU A 55 -7.14 21.17 -12.96
CA GLU A 55 -6.79 22.59 -12.97
C GLU A 55 -6.85 23.20 -14.37
N ALA A 56 -6.32 22.49 -15.38
CA ALA A 56 -6.35 22.93 -16.77
C ALA A 56 -7.78 23.04 -17.33
N VAL A 57 -8.65 22.08 -17.01
CA VAL A 57 -10.06 22.09 -17.44
C VAL A 57 -10.89 23.12 -16.67
N SER A 58 -10.65 23.27 -15.36
CA SER A 58 -11.45 24.18 -14.52
C SER A 58 -11.01 25.65 -14.63
N GLY A 59 -9.79 25.92 -15.10
CA GLY A 59 -9.20 27.26 -15.17
C GLY A 59 -9.03 27.95 -13.80
N LYS A 60 -9.23 27.21 -12.71
CA LYS A 60 -9.10 27.63 -11.31
C LYS A 60 -8.19 26.61 -10.64
N GLY A 61 -6.99 27.04 -10.25
CA GLY A 61 -6.08 26.18 -9.48
C GLY A 61 -6.74 25.71 -8.17
N ILE A 62 -6.15 24.73 -7.50
CA ILE A 62 -6.69 24.16 -6.26
C ILE A 62 -6.95 25.23 -5.17
N VAL A 63 -6.17 26.32 -5.18
CA VAL A 63 -6.33 27.50 -4.31
C VAL A 63 -7.61 28.27 -4.63
N GLY A 64 -8.02 28.35 -5.90
CA GLY A 64 -9.27 28.98 -6.32
C GLY A 64 -10.51 28.18 -5.94
N GLN A 65 -10.42 26.84 -5.95
CA GLN A 65 -11.50 25.96 -5.47
C GLN A 65 -11.61 25.98 -3.94
N LEU A 66 -10.48 25.93 -3.22
CA LEU A 66 -10.45 26.09 -1.77
C LEU A 66 -10.96 27.48 -1.35
N GLY A 67 -10.56 28.54 -2.03
CA GLY A 67 -11.09 29.88 -1.82
C GLY A 67 -12.60 29.98 -2.05
N ALA A 68 -13.14 29.28 -3.05
CA ALA A 68 -14.59 29.21 -3.28
C ALA A 68 -15.33 28.45 -2.16
N MET A 69 -14.78 27.34 -1.69
CA MET A 69 -15.34 26.57 -0.56
C MET A 69 -15.30 27.36 0.75
N VAL A 70 -14.17 28.02 1.04
CA VAL A 70 -14.02 28.89 2.23
C VAL A 70 -14.99 30.06 2.17
N ARG A 71 -15.18 30.67 0.99
CA ARG A 71 -16.14 31.76 0.80
C ARG A 71 -17.59 31.32 0.97
N LEU A 72 -17.94 30.09 0.59
CA LEU A 72 -19.26 29.52 0.86
C LEU A 72 -19.49 29.23 2.35
N LEU A 73 -18.41 28.95 3.10
CA LEU A 73 -18.46 28.57 4.51
C LEU A 73 -18.44 29.76 5.48
N LEU A 74 -17.86 30.88 5.06
CA LEU A 74 -17.63 32.10 5.88
C LEU A 74 -18.36 33.35 5.36
N GLY A 75 -19.07 33.25 4.24
CA GLY A 75 -19.90 34.31 3.67
C GLY A 75 -21.38 34.02 3.88
#